data_AF-A0ABD0QNC8-F1
#
_entry.id   AF-A0ABD0QNC8-F1
#
_cell.length_a   1.000
_cell.length_b   1.000
_cell.length_c   1.000
_cell.angle_alpha   90.00
_cell.angle_beta   90.00
_cell.angle_gamma   90.00
#
_symmetry.space_group_name_H-M   'P 1'
#
loop_
_entity.id
_entity.type
_entity.pdbx_description
1 polymer ?
#
loop_
_entity_poly.entity_id
_entity_poly.type
_entity_poly.pdbx_seq_one_letter_code
_entity_poly.pdbx_strand_id
1 'polypeptide(L)'
;GVDEGPDGLKLISEVIHEKLGIKMSVLMGANIANEVADEKFCETTIGSRDQAQGALLKELMQTHHFRVTVVQEADVVEICGALK
;
A
#
# COMPACT_ATOMS: atom_id res chain seq x y z
N GLY A 1 7.30 0.92 -0.05
CA GLY A 1 8.69 0.78 -0.52
C GLY A 1 9.61 1.45 0.49
N VAL A 2 10.92 1.24 0.35
CA VAL A 2 11.91 1.95 1.18
C VAL A 2 12.86 2.76 0.28
N ASP A 3 13.25 3.91 0.79
CA ASP A 3 14.38 4.71 0.30
C ASP A 3 15.56 4.49 1.25
N GLU A 4 16.76 4.27 0.70
CA GLU A 4 17.98 4.06 1.48
C GLU A 4 18.85 5.31 1.40
N GLY A 5 19.17 5.89 2.55
CA GLY A 5 20.02 7.06 2.65
C GLY A 5 21.08 6.95 3.75
N PRO A 6 21.92 7.99 3.91
CA PRO A 6 22.97 8.03 4.94
C PRO A 6 22.45 7.85 6.37
N ASP A 7 21.19 8.23 6.61
CA ASP A 7 20.50 8.14 7.91
C ASP A 7 19.73 6.81 8.11
N GLY A 8 19.85 5.87 7.17
CA GLY A 8 19.20 4.57 7.19
C GLY A 8 18.03 4.45 6.22
N LEU A 9 17.14 3.51 6.52
CA LEU A 9 15.96 3.21 5.71
C LEU A 9 14.80 4.16 6.07
N LYS A 10 14.15 4.68 5.04
CA LYS A 10 12.96 5.51 5.17
C LYS A 10 11.81 4.96 4.33
N LEU A 11 10.59 5.02 4.82
CA LEU A 11 9.45 4.57 4.03
C LEU A 11 9.15 5.58 2.90
N ILE A 12 8.81 5.07 1.71
CA ILE A 12 8.46 5.95 0.58
C ILE A 12 7.21 6.78 0.90
N SER A 13 6.23 6.21 1.62
CA SER A 13 5.09 6.99 2.09
C SER A 13 5.48 8.15 3.02
N GLU A 14 6.49 7.99 3.88
CA GLU A 14 7.01 9.06 4.73
C GLU A 14 7.69 10.16 3.89
N VAL A 15 8.52 9.77 2.92
CA VAL A 15 9.17 10.73 2.01
C VAL A 15 8.13 11.58 1.27
N ILE A 16 7.04 10.97 0.78
CA ILE A 16 5.96 11.68 0.08
C ILE A 16 5.20 12.59 1.07
N HIS A 17 4.89 12.08 2.25
CA HIS A 17 4.20 12.84 3.29
C HIS A 17 4.98 14.11 3.67
N GLU A 18 6.29 14.00 3.92
CA GLU A 18 7.12 15.15 4.29
C GLU A 18 7.22 16.20 3.18
N LYS A 19 7.27 15.77 1.91
CA LYS A 19 7.39 16.69 0.77
C LYS A 19 6.08 17.41 0.44
N LEU A 20 4.93 16.76 0.66
CA LEU A 20 3.63 17.24 0.18
C LEU A 20 2.64 17.60 1.29
N GLY A 21 2.87 17.17 2.53
CA GLY A 21 1.99 17.44 3.68
C GLY A 21 0.64 16.72 3.63
N ILE A 22 0.48 15.69 2.80
CA ILE A 22 -0.78 14.95 2.60
C ILE A 22 -0.82 13.63 3.36
N LYS A 23 -2.01 13.19 3.78
CA LYS A 23 -2.19 11.88 4.42
C LYS A 23 -1.87 10.77 3.43
N MET A 24 -1.12 9.76 3.89
CA MET A 24 -0.72 8.62 3.06
C MET A 24 -1.40 7.32 3.52
N SER A 25 -1.77 6.52 2.53
CA SER A 25 -2.10 5.10 2.66
C SER A 25 -1.21 4.33 1.70
N VAL A 26 -0.99 3.05 1.96
CA VAL A 26 -0.17 2.17 1.11
C VAL A 26 -0.99 1.00 0.61
N LEU A 27 -0.66 0.48 -0.57
CA LEU A 27 -1.21 -0.76 -1.12
C LEU A 27 -0.04 -1.69 -1.41
N MET A 28 0.02 -2.82 -0.71
CA MET A 28 1.10 -3.80 -0.84
C MET A 28 0.52 -5.21 -0.91
N GLY A 29 1.04 -6.04 -1.79
CA GLY A 29 0.57 -7.43 -1.95
C GLY A 29 1.45 -8.24 -2.89
N ALA A 30 1.02 -9.46 -3.18
CA ALA A 30 1.59 -10.28 -4.24
C ALA A 30 0.84 -9.99 -5.54
N ASN A 31 1.11 -8.83 -6.14
CA ASN A 31 0.42 -8.34 -7.32
C ASN A 31 1.41 -8.07 -8.45
N ILE A 32 1.45 -8.98 -9.44
CA ILE A 32 2.19 -8.77 -10.68
C ILE A 32 1.28 -8.02 -11.65
N ALA A 33 1.72 -6.86 -12.14
CA ALA A 33 0.90 -5.96 -12.93
C ALA A 33 0.20 -6.63 -14.13
N ASN A 34 0.91 -7.48 -14.87
CA ASN A 34 0.33 -8.19 -16.01
C ASN A 34 -0.76 -9.19 -15.58
N GLU A 35 -0.61 -9.84 -14.43
CA GLU A 35 -1.61 -10.79 -13.93
C GLU A 35 -2.88 -10.09 -13.44
N VAL A 36 -2.72 -8.92 -12.80
CA VAL A 36 -3.85 -8.06 -12.45
C VAL A 36 -4.58 -7.58 -13.70
N ALA A 37 -3.85 -7.17 -14.73
CA ALA A 37 -4.42 -6.73 -16.01
C ALA A 37 -5.15 -7.87 -16.75
N ASP A 38 -4.64 -9.10 -16.66
CA ASP A 38 -5.26 -10.31 -17.21
C ASP A 38 -6.42 -10.85 -16.34
N GLU A 39 -6.88 -10.08 -15.34
CA GLU A 39 -7.95 -10.48 -14.40
C GLU A 39 -7.70 -11.81 -13.68
N LYS A 40 -6.43 -12.18 -13.49
CA LYS A 40 -6.10 -13.33 -12.65
C LYS A 40 -6.38 -12.97 -11.19
N PHE A 41 -6.89 -13.95 -10.46
CA PHE A 41 -7.18 -13.76 -9.04
C PHE A 41 -5.90 -13.44 -8.25
N CYS A 42 -5.91 -12.32 -7.53
CA CYS A 42 -4.90 -12.03 -6.52
C CYS A 42 -5.49 -11.17 -5.38
N GLU A 43 -4.70 -11.05 -4.30
CA GLU A 43 -5.08 -10.32 -3.11
C GLU A 43 -4.06 -9.20 -2.81
N THR A 44 -4.54 -8.13 -2.17
CA THR A 44 -3.68 -7.05 -1.70
C THR A 44 -4.15 -6.52 -0.35
N THR A 45 -3.25 -5.80 0.33
CA THR A 45 -3.52 -5.14 1.61
C THR A 45 -3.33 -3.64 1.46
N ILE A 46 -4.35 -2.88 1.86
CA ILE A 46 -4.25 -1.44 2.06
C ILE A 46 -3.95 -1.17 3.53
N GLY A 47 -2.82 -0.50 3.78
CA GLY A 47 -2.48 0.07 5.07
C GLY A 47 -2.93 1.52 5.16
N SER A 48 -3.88 1.85 6.05
CA SER A 48 -4.40 3.20 6.22
C SER A 48 -4.70 3.51 7.68
N ARG A 49 -4.03 4.52 8.23
CA ARG A 49 -4.30 5.03 9.59
C ARG A 49 -5.68 5.67 9.72
N ASP A 50 -6.23 6.17 8.61
CA ASP A 50 -7.57 6.74 8.53
C ASP A 50 -8.54 5.67 8.00
N GLN A 51 -9.49 5.25 8.83
CA GLN A 51 -10.44 4.19 8.50
C GLN A 51 -11.40 4.58 7.37
N ALA A 52 -11.83 5.84 7.32
CA ALA A 52 -12.73 6.30 6.27
C ALA A 52 -12.00 6.33 4.92
N GLN A 53 -10.76 6.82 4.91
CA GLN A 53 -9.89 6.77 3.73
C GLN A 53 -9.60 5.32 3.31
N GLY A 54 -9.34 4.42 4.25
CA GLY A 54 -9.11 3.01 3.97
C GLY A 54 -10.33 2.33 3.34
N ALA A 55 -11.53 2.60 3.85
CA ALA A 55 -12.78 2.09 3.29
C ALA A 55 -13.03 2.61 1.87
N LEU A 56 -12.83 3.92 1.63
CA LEU A 56 -12.95 4.54 0.31
C LEU A 56 -11.97 3.91 -0.69
N LEU A 57 -10.70 3.74 -0.31
CA LEU A 57 -9.69 3.15 -1.18
C LEU A 57 -9.98 1.68 -1.47
N LYS A 58 -10.53 0.93 -0.51
CA LYS A 58 -11.00 -0.44 -0.75
C LYS A 58 -12.11 -0.48 -1.78
N GLU A 59 -13.12 0.38 -1.67
CA GLU A 59 -14.22 0.45 -2.64
C GLU A 59 -13.69 0.79 -4.04
N LEU A 60 -12.73 1.71 -4.13
CA LEU A 60 -12.14 2.14 -5.39
C LEU A 60 -11.29 1.06 -6.08
N MET A 61 -10.54 0.27 -5.31
CA MET A 61 -9.53 -0.65 -5.84
C MET A 61 -10.02 -2.09 -5.98
N GLN A 62 -11.04 -2.50 -5.22
CA GLN A 62 -11.48 -3.89 -5.19
C GLN A 62 -12.28 -4.26 -6.44
N THR A 63 -11.99 -5.44 -7.00
CA THR A 63 -12.77 -6.06 -8.07
C THR A 63 -13.06 -7.53 -7.73
N HIS A 64 -13.73 -8.26 -8.63
CA HIS A 64 -13.94 -9.70 -8.46
C HIS A 64 -12.62 -10.49 -8.39
N HIS A 65 -11.62 -10.04 -9.15
CA HIS A 65 -10.32 -10.70 -9.28
C HIS A 65 -9.22 -10.07 -8.42
N PHE A 66 -9.47 -8.88 -7.87
CA PHE A 66 -8.53 -8.14 -7.03
C PHE A 66 -9.14 -7.89 -5.65
N ARG A 67 -8.89 -8.80 -4.71
CA ARG A 67 -9.49 -8.73 -3.36
C ARG A 67 -8.64 -7.85 -2.44
N VAL A 68 -9.30 -6.93 -1.74
CA VAL A 68 -8.63 -5.93 -0.90
C VAL A 68 -8.97 -6.12 0.58
N THR A 69 -7.94 -6.22 1.42
CA THR A 69 -8.04 -6.14 2.88
C THR A 69 -7.51 -4.80 3.36
N VAL A 70 -8.15 -4.19 4.37
CA VAL A 70 -7.70 -2.92 4.96
C VAL A 70 -7.24 -3.16 6.39
N VAL A 71 -6.07 -2.63 6.73
CA VAL A 71 -5.49 -2.65 8.08
C VAL A 71 -5.02 -1.25 8.47
N GLN A 72 -4.80 -1.01 9.77
CA GLN A 72 -4.42 0.32 10.26
C GLN A 72 -2.90 0.53 10.26
N GLU A 73 -2.13 -0.56 10.28
CA GLU A 73 -0.68 -0.59 10.42
C GLU A 73 0.02 -0.32 9.07
N ALA A 74 -0.14 0.90 8.54
CA ALA A 74 0.40 1.30 7.24
C ALA A 74 1.91 1.05 7.11
N ASP A 75 2.68 1.37 8.14
CA ASP A 75 4.14 1.22 8.14
C ASP A 75 4.55 -0.25 8.09
N VAL A 76 3.82 -1.12 8.79
CA VAL A 76 4.06 -2.59 8.79
C VAL A 76 3.75 -3.16 7.41
N VAL A 77 2.62 -2.77 6.80
CA VAL A 77 2.27 -3.19 5.45
C VAL A 77 3.34 -2.76 4.44
N GLU A 78 3.83 -1.52 4.56
CA GLU A 78 4.84 -0.98 3.65
C GLU A 78 6.21 -1.64 3.80
N ILE A 79 6.69 -1.80 5.03
CA ILE A 79 8.00 -2.41 5.29
C ILE A 79 8.01 -3.89 4.92
N CYS A 80 6.94 -4.64 5.21
CA CYS A 80 6.80 -6.03 4.78
C CYS A 80 6.79 -6.15 3.25
N GLY A 81 6.19 -5.17 2.54
CA GLY A 81 6.22 -5.11 1.09
C GLY A 81 7.61 -4.82 0.52
N ALA A 82 8.48 -4.17 1.27
CA ALA A 82 9.82 -3.77 0.85
C ALA A 82 10.92 -4.79 1.20
N LEU A 83 10.76 -5.56 2.28
CA LEU A 83 11.75 -6.53 2.77
C LEU A 83 11.60 -7.94 2.21
N LYS A 84 10.53 -8.21 1.45
CA LYS A 84 10.27 -9.51 0.81
C LYS A 84 11.11 -9.68 -0.46
#